data_AF-A0A846CXQ5-F1
#
_entry.id   AF-A0A846CXQ5-F1
#
_cell.length_a   1.000
_cell.length_b   1.000
_cell.length_c   1.000
_cell.angle_alpha   90.00
_cell.angle_beta   90.00
_cell.angle_gamma   90.00
#
_symmetry.space_group_name_H-M   'P 1'
#
loop_
_entity.id
_entity.type
_entity.pdbx_description
1 polymer ?
#
loop_
_entity_poly.entity_id
_entity_poly.type
_entity_poly.pdbx_seq_one_letter_code
_entity_poly.pdbx_strand_id
1 'polypeptide(L)'
;MKLAVSRISQSLSVLYVLAGPLWVIPTIAQPIQADHTTDTEVIQDGNRFDIDGGTQSGDGSNLFHSFQEFGLDQDQIVNFLSQPGIKNILNRVTGGNASVINGLIQVTGGNANLFLMNPAGIIFGADAQLNIPGSLTATTATDIGFGDNNWFSAFGDNDYLSLIGTPSVFRFETLGTPGAIINQGQLEVTPGNNLTLLGGTVISTGELAAQEGKITVAAVPGESLVKITQEGHLLNLEIHPLLTDQQSLTPVQLPELLTGPDVGHATEFKDNGDGTVTLQDSGITLESGDVAAKEVTAETATLSANNNLTLVES
;
A
#
# COMPACT_ATOMS: atom_id res chain seq x y z
N MET A 1 67.45 57.39 6.84
CA MET A 1 67.17 56.43 7.94
C MET A 1 66.01 56.98 8.78
N LYS A 2 64.77 56.58 8.48
CA LYS A 2 63.62 56.58 9.39
C LYS A 2 62.45 55.86 8.69
N LEU A 3 61.84 54.97 9.45
CA LEU A 3 61.07 53.79 9.03
C LEU A 3 59.68 54.11 8.46
N ALA A 4 59.23 53.22 7.58
CA ALA A 4 57.87 53.06 7.12
C ALA A 4 56.93 52.56 8.25
N VAL A 5 55.67 53.01 8.24
CA VAL A 5 54.57 52.33 8.91
C VAL A 5 53.38 52.32 7.96
N SER A 6 53.12 51.15 7.38
CA SER A 6 51.91 50.81 6.63
C SER A 6 50.76 50.60 7.61
N ARG A 7 49.63 51.30 7.41
CA ARG A 7 48.39 51.07 8.16
C ARG A 7 47.51 50.11 7.38
N ILE A 8 47.40 48.88 7.87
CA ILE A 8 46.47 47.87 7.37
C ILE A 8 45.09 48.18 7.95
N SER A 9 44.15 48.50 7.06
CA SER A 9 42.72 48.63 7.34
C SER A 9 42.10 47.23 7.33
N GLN A 10 41.77 46.67 8.49
CA GLN A 10 40.95 45.46 8.58
C GLN A 10 39.47 45.86 8.53
N SER A 11 38.78 45.53 7.44
CA SER A 11 37.32 45.57 7.37
C SER A 11 36.76 44.31 8.03
N LEU A 12 36.03 44.48 9.13
CA LEU A 12 35.34 43.40 9.83
C LEU A 12 33.98 43.17 9.16
N SER A 13 33.89 42.20 8.26
CA SER A 13 32.62 41.76 7.67
C SER A 13 31.92 40.81 8.65
N VAL A 14 30.86 41.29 9.31
CA VAL A 14 30.01 40.44 10.16
C VAL A 14 29.02 39.71 9.27
N LEU A 15 29.21 38.40 9.09
CA LEU A 15 28.27 37.52 8.39
C LEU A 15 27.16 37.13 9.37
N TYR A 16 25.97 37.71 9.22
CA TYR A 16 24.77 37.24 9.94
C TYR A 16 24.29 35.94 9.29
N VAL A 17 24.59 34.81 9.93
CA VAL A 17 23.89 33.55 9.64
C VAL A 17 22.50 33.67 10.25
N LEU A 18 21.50 33.96 9.42
CA LEU A 18 20.09 33.92 9.81
C LEU A 18 19.73 32.44 10.05
N ALA A 19 19.87 31.98 11.30
CA ALA A 19 19.29 30.72 11.74
C ALA A 19 17.77 30.92 11.87
N GLY A 20 17.04 30.68 10.78
CA GLY A 20 15.59 30.63 10.81
C GLY A 20 15.13 29.45 11.67
N PRO A 21 14.04 29.58 12.46
CA PRO A 21 13.48 28.45 13.18
C PRO A 21 13.05 27.39 12.17
N LEU A 22 13.63 26.19 12.29
CA LEU A 22 13.08 24.96 11.70
C LEU A 22 11.72 24.73 12.34
N TRP A 23 10.66 25.15 11.64
CA TRP A 23 9.31 24.74 11.99
C TRP A 23 9.19 23.28 11.60
N VAL A 24 9.33 22.40 12.60
CA VAL A 24 8.95 21.01 12.44
C VAL A 24 7.43 21.01 12.35
N ILE A 25 6.90 20.90 11.13
CA ILE A 25 5.49 20.62 10.92
C ILE A 25 5.28 19.20 11.47
N PRO A 26 4.43 19.02 12.49
CA PRO A 26 4.14 17.67 12.98
C PRO A 26 3.42 16.92 11.85
N THR A 27 4.00 15.81 11.39
CA THR A 27 3.28 14.82 10.58
C THR A 27 2.11 14.33 11.42
N ILE A 28 0.88 14.47 10.91
CA ILE A 28 -0.29 13.90 11.57
C ILE A 28 -0.20 12.40 11.34
N ALA A 29 0.01 11.65 12.42
CA ALA A 29 -0.07 10.20 12.43
C ALA A 29 -1.41 9.73 11.84
N GLN A 30 -1.38 8.84 10.85
CA GLN A 30 -2.62 8.24 10.34
C GLN A 30 -3.01 7.09 11.30
N PRO A 31 -4.13 7.19 12.03
CA PRO A 31 -4.46 6.23 13.07
C PRO A 31 -4.84 4.86 12.48
N ILE A 32 -4.63 3.78 13.25
CA ILE A 32 -5.33 2.51 13.04
C ILE A 32 -6.62 2.55 13.84
N GLN A 33 -7.76 2.55 13.14
CA GLN A 33 -9.07 2.64 13.76
C GLN A 33 -9.98 1.56 13.18
N ALA A 34 -10.50 0.67 14.01
CA ALA A 34 -11.53 -0.28 13.61
C ALA A 34 -12.83 0.46 13.21
N ASP A 35 -13.56 -0.06 12.21
CA ASP A 35 -14.89 0.49 11.86
C ASP A 35 -16.05 -0.15 12.64
N HIS A 36 -15.73 -1.13 13.49
CA HIS A 36 -16.67 -1.89 14.32
C HIS A 36 -17.72 -2.71 13.55
N THR A 37 -17.49 -3.00 12.26
CA THR A 37 -18.32 -3.92 11.46
C THR A 37 -17.88 -5.39 11.59
N THR A 38 -16.67 -5.61 12.09
CA THR A 38 -16.17 -6.89 12.58
C THR A 38 -15.83 -6.76 14.07
N ASP A 39 -15.62 -7.89 14.74
CA ASP A 39 -15.16 -7.93 16.14
C ASP A 39 -13.67 -7.56 16.29
N THR A 40 -13.15 -6.67 15.43
CA THR A 40 -11.74 -6.26 15.43
C THR A 40 -11.41 -5.44 16.66
N GLU A 41 -10.39 -5.87 17.39
CA GLU A 41 -9.85 -5.16 18.54
C GLU A 41 -8.46 -4.63 18.20
N VAL A 42 -8.25 -3.33 18.41
CA VAL A 42 -6.94 -2.67 18.24
C VAL A 42 -6.38 -2.38 19.62
N ILE A 43 -5.37 -3.14 20.02
CA ILE A 43 -4.71 -3.05 21.33
C ILE A 43 -3.37 -2.35 21.14
N GLN A 44 -3.27 -1.10 21.61
CA GLN A 44 -2.04 -0.33 21.49
C GLN A 44 -1.15 -0.49 22.74
N ASP A 45 0.11 -0.87 22.52
CA ASP A 45 1.18 -0.86 23.53
C ASP A 45 2.39 -0.05 22.99
N GLY A 46 2.47 1.21 23.40
CA GLY A 46 3.45 2.15 22.86
C GLY A 46 3.29 2.35 21.35
N ASN A 47 4.32 1.98 20.59
CA ASN A 47 4.35 2.08 19.12
C ASN A 47 3.83 0.81 18.42
N ARG A 48 3.40 -0.20 19.19
CA ARG A 48 2.86 -1.45 18.63
C ARG A 48 1.34 -1.46 18.73
N PHE A 49 0.70 -1.85 17.64
CA PHE A 49 -0.73 -2.10 17.53
C PHE A 49 -0.94 -3.60 17.32
N ASP A 50 -1.40 -4.29 18.35
CA ASP A 50 -1.84 -5.68 18.25
C ASP A 50 -3.28 -5.71 17.77
N ILE A 51 -3.50 -6.38 16.65
CA ILE A 51 -4.83 -6.60 16.07
C ILE A 51 -5.29 -7.99 16.49
N ASP A 52 -6.34 -8.03 17.31
CA ASP A 52 -6.97 -9.27 17.82
C ASP A 52 -8.46 -9.31 17.46
N GLY A 53 -9.14 -10.37 17.89
CA GLY A 53 -10.56 -10.59 17.63
C GLY A 53 -10.78 -10.84 16.14
N GLY A 54 -11.67 -10.07 15.54
CA GLY A 54 -12.10 -10.21 14.15
C GLY A 54 -13.21 -11.25 13.98
N THR A 55 -13.75 -11.32 12.78
CA THR A 55 -14.86 -12.23 12.45
C THR A 55 -14.33 -13.39 11.61
N GLN A 56 -14.73 -14.63 11.92
CA GLN A 56 -14.26 -15.82 11.19
C GLN A 56 -15.27 -16.27 10.13
N SER A 57 -14.76 -16.90 9.06
CA SER A 57 -15.58 -17.63 8.09
C SER A 57 -16.26 -18.85 8.73
N GLY A 58 -17.29 -19.39 8.05
CA GLY A 58 -18.02 -20.57 8.53
C GLY A 58 -17.17 -21.83 8.66
N ASP A 59 -16.04 -21.92 7.94
CA ASP A 59 -15.06 -23.00 8.04
C ASP A 59 -13.91 -22.69 9.02
N GLY A 60 -13.89 -21.49 9.63
CA GLY A 60 -12.87 -21.02 10.55
C GLY A 60 -11.49 -20.80 9.94
N SER A 61 -11.36 -20.80 8.60
CA SER A 61 -10.06 -20.68 7.92
C SER A 61 -9.69 -19.25 7.53
N ASN A 62 -10.66 -18.34 7.44
CA ASN A 62 -10.46 -16.94 7.11
C ASN A 62 -10.83 -16.07 8.30
N LEU A 63 -9.95 -15.12 8.63
CA LEU A 63 -10.16 -14.12 9.68
C LEU A 63 -10.28 -12.74 9.04
N PHE A 64 -11.36 -12.03 9.34
CA PHE A 64 -11.67 -10.74 8.74
C PHE A 64 -11.54 -9.63 9.77
N HIS A 65 -10.78 -8.59 9.38
CA HIS A 65 -10.69 -7.33 10.11
C HIS A 65 -11.17 -6.16 9.24
N SER A 66 -11.74 -5.17 9.89
CA SER A 66 -12.34 -4.02 9.22
C SER A 66 -11.97 -2.73 9.92
N PHE A 67 -11.40 -1.81 9.14
CA PHE A 67 -10.82 -0.57 9.62
C PHE A 67 -11.50 0.61 8.94
N GLN A 68 -11.78 1.64 9.72
CA GLN A 68 -12.13 2.95 9.19
C GLN A 68 -10.88 3.60 8.59
N GLU A 69 -9.77 3.58 9.34
CA GLU A 69 -8.47 4.09 8.93
C GLU A 69 -7.40 3.03 9.24
N PHE A 70 -6.42 2.90 8.35
CA PHE A 70 -5.30 1.99 8.53
C PHE A 70 -4.03 2.64 8.00
N GLY A 71 -3.24 3.19 8.91
CA GLY A 71 -1.92 3.75 8.62
C GLY A 71 -0.91 3.44 9.72
N LEU A 72 0.36 3.61 9.39
CA LEU A 72 1.49 3.44 10.31
C LEU A 72 2.52 4.53 10.06
N ASP A 73 3.01 5.15 11.13
CA ASP A 73 4.18 6.01 11.07
C ASP A 73 5.48 5.19 11.16
N GLN A 74 6.60 5.90 10.96
CA GLN A 74 7.93 5.38 11.25
C GLN A 74 8.02 4.83 12.68
N ASP A 75 8.74 3.73 12.84
CA ASP A 75 8.94 2.99 14.10
C ASP A 75 7.66 2.39 14.71
N GLN A 76 6.51 2.47 14.04
CA GLN A 76 5.30 1.78 14.46
C GLN A 76 5.24 0.36 13.89
N ILE A 77 4.58 -0.52 14.63
CA ILE A 77 4.40 -1.92 14.28
C ILE A 77 2.91 -2.23 14.34
N VAL A 78 2.33 -2.74 13.25
CA VAL A 78 1.06 -3.46 13.33
C VAL A 78 1.35 -4.95 13.37
N ASN A 79 0.78 -5.65 14.35
CA ASN A 79 0.92 -7.08 14.49
C ASN A 79 -0.45 -7.74 14.52
N PHE A 80 -0.76 -8.51 13.48
CA PHE A 80 -1.96 -9.33 13.43
C PHE A 80 -1.76 -10.61 14.24
N LEU A 81 -2.61 -10.81 15.25
CA LEU A 81 -2.60 -12.00 16.08
C LEU A 81 -3.41 -13.11 15.38
N SER A 82 -2.69 -14.01 14.72
CA SER A 82 -3.24 -15.22 14.14
C SER A 82 -3.36 -16.33 15.19
N GLN A 83 -4.18 -17.33 14.88
CA GLN A 83 -4.28 -18.57 15.65
C GLN A 83 -4.03 -19.79 14.74
N PRO A 84 -3.65 -20.96 15.30
CA PRO A 84 -3.57 -22.19 14.53
C PRO A 84 -4.90 -22.50 13.83
N GLY A 85 -4.84 -22.76 12.52
CA GLY A 85 -6.04 -23.04 11.72
C GLY A 85 -6.43 -21.89 10.79
N ILE A 86 -6.12 -20.64 11.16
CA ILE A 86 -6.29 -19.49 10.27
C ILE A 86 -5.31 -19.62 9.10
N LYS A 87 -5.85 -19.53 7.88
CA LYS A 87 -5.11 -19.59 6.61
C LYS A 87 -4.94 -18.21 6.00
N ASN A 88 -5.94 -17.35 6.13
CA ASN A 88 -5.90 -16.00 5.57
C ASN A 88 -6.44 -15.00 6.59
N ILE A 89 -5.74 -13.88 6.74
CA ILE A 89 -6.20 -12.69 7.45
C ILE A 89 -6.52 -11.66 6.38
N LEU A 90 -7.77 -11.23 6.29
CA LEU A 90 -8.24 -10.27 5.32
C LEU A 90 -8.64 -8.97 5.99
N ASN A 91 -8.00 -7.88 5.56
CA ASN A 91 -8.22 -6.54 6.09
C ASN A 91 -8.89 -5.69 5.03
N ARG A 92 -9.96 -4.98 5.40
CA ARG A 92 -10.54 -3.92 4.56
C ARG A 92 -10.45 -2.57 5.24
N VAL A 93 -10.24 -1.53 4.44
CA VAL A 93 -10.36 -0.13 4.87
C VAL A 93 -11.60 0.49 4.24
N THR A 94 -12.46 1.08 5.07
CA THR A 94 -13.80 1.55 4.70
C THR A 94 -13.94 3.08 4.74
N GLY A 95 -12.96 3.80 5.31
CA GLY A 95 -13.06 5.25 5.52
C GLY A 95 -12.78 6.13 4.31
N GLY A 96 -12.33 5.56 3.21
CA GLY A 96 -12.14 6.26 1.94
C GLY A 96 -10.86 7.07 1.82
N ASN A 97 -10.01 7.07 2.85
CA ASN A 97 -8.65 7.57 2.76
C ASN A 97 -7.68 6.45 2.36
N ALA A 98 -6.64 6.81 1.61
CA ALA A 98 -5.58 5.88 1.28
C ALA A 98 -4.79 5.50 2.54
N SER A 99 -4.28 4.27 2.58
CA SER A 99 -3.44 3.79 3.68
C SER A 99 -2.00 4.24 3.49
N VAL A 100 -1.45 5.02 4.43
CA VAL A 100 -0.03 5.38 4.48
C VAL A 100 0.64 4.51 5.53
N ILE A 101 1.51 3.60 5.08
CA ILE A 101 2.15 2.58 5.90
C ILE A 101 3.65 2.80 5.83
N ASN A 102 4.22 3.48 6.83
CA ASN A 102 5.65 3.74 6.94
C ASN A 102 6.25 3.01 8.15
N GLY A 103 5.94 1.73 8.34
CA GLY A 103 6.40 0.96 9.50
C GLY A 103 6.38 -0.56 9.26
N LEU A 104 6.42 -1.35 10.33
CA LEU A 104 6.46 -2.81 10.24
C LEU A 104 5.06 -3.41 10.24
N ILE A 105 4.74 -4.22 9.22
CA ILE A 105 3.58 -5.12 9.21
C ILE A 105 4.03 -6.53 9.59
N GLN A 106 3.41 -7.08 10.62
CA GLN A 106 3.76 -8.40 11.14
C GLN A 106 2.53 -9.28 11.36
N VAL A 107 2.71 -10.59 11.22
CA VAL A 107 1.72 -11.60 11.65
C VAL A 107 2.40 -12.56 12.62
N THR A 108 1.76 -12.84 13.76
CA THR A 108 2.25 -13.79 14.78
C THR A 108 1.19 -14.80 15.17
N GLY A 109 1.58 -15.88 15.86
CA GLY A 109 0.65 -16.91 16.36
C GLY A 109 0.16 -17.93 15.32
N GLY A 110 0.55 -17.76 14.05
CA GLY A 110 0.24 -18.67 12.94
C GLY A 110 1.06 -18.38 11.70
N ASN A 111 0.73 -19.04 10.59
CA ASN A 111 1.39 -18.88 9.29
C ASN A 111 0.40 -18.40 8.20
N ALA A 112 -0.55 -17.55 8.59
CA ALA A 112 -1.59 -17.07 7.71
C ALA A 112 -1.03 -16.13 6.62
N ASN A 113 -1.66 -16.16 5.45
CA ASN A 113 -1.49 -15.13 4.43
C ASN A 113 -2.17 -13.83 4.87
N LEU A 114 -1.66 -12.69 4.42
CA LEU A 114 -2.21 -11.38 4.71
C LEU A 114 -2.79 -10.73 3.44
N PHE A 115 -4.02 -10.26 3.52
CA PHE A 115 -4.67 -9.47 2.47
C PHE A 115 -4.94 -8.06 3.01
N LEU A 116 -4.49 -7.04 2.28
CA LEU A 116 -4.75 -5.63 2.56
C LEU A 116 -5.58 -5.05 1.41
N MET A 117 -6.84 -4.71 1.69
CA MET A 117 -7.76 -4.12 0.72
C MET A 117 -8.07 -2.67 1.10
N ASN A 118 -7.68 -1.73 0.25
CA ASN A 118 -8.09 -0.33 0.36
C ASN A 118 -8.35 0.26 -1.03
N PRO A 119 -9.63 0.41 -1.45
CA PRO A 119 -9.97 0.99 -2.75
C PRO A 119 -9.45 2.42 -2.99
N ALA A 120 -9.19 3.19 -1.92
CA ALA A 120 -8.68 4.55 -2.02
C ALA A 120 -7.19 4.62 -2.38
N GLY A 121 -6.44 3.54 -2.14
CA GLY A 121 -5.00 3.44 -2.41
C GLY A 121 -4.19 2.98 -1.21
N ILE A 122 -2.95 2.56 -1.47
CA ILE A 122 -2.00 2.10 -0.45
C ILE A 122 -0.62 2.67 -0.77
N ILE A 123 0.01 3.34 0.19
CA ILE A 123 1.38 3.83 0.13
C ILE A 123 2.19 3.07 1.18
N PHE A 124 3.16 2.27 0.74
CA PHE A 124 4.23 1.77 1.59
C PHE A 124 5.38 2.78 1.54
N GLY A 125 5.60 3.49 2.65
CA GLY A 125 6.68 4.48 2.78
C GLY A 125 8.06 3.83 2.84
N ALA A 126 9.11 4.66 2.89
CA ALA A 126 10.50 4.20 2.83
C ALA A 126 10.92 3.28 3.99
N ASP A 127 10.27 3.40 5.15
CA ASP A 127 10.52 2.55 6.32
C ASP A 127 9.58 1.32 6.37
N ALA A 128 8.72 1.14 5.36
CA ALA A 128 7.80 0.01 5.31
C ALA A 128 8.56 -1.32 5.22
N GLN A 129 8.25 -2.23 6.14
CA GLN A 129 8.85 -3.56 6.23
C GLN A 129 7.78 -4.60 6.50
N LEU A 130 8.07 -5.84 6.11
CA LEU A 130 7.18 -6.98 6.32
C LEU A 130 7.86 -8.05 7.18
N ASN A 131 7.12 -8.58 8.13
CA ASN A 131 7.45 -9.81 8.86
C ASN A 131 6.23 -10.74 8.82
N ILE A 132 6.00 -11.29 7.63
CA ILE A 132 4.82 -12.10 7.33
C ILE A 132 5.29 -13.54 7.03
N PRO A 133 4.80 -14.55 7.79
CA PRO A 133 5.16 -15.94 7.61
C PRO A 133 4.51 -16.58 6.38
N GLY A 134 3.41 -15.99 5.90
CA GLY A 134 2.68 -16.38 4.68
C GLY A 134 2.89 -15.41 3.52
N SER A 135 2.00 -15.48 2.52
CA SER A 135 1.99 -14.56 1.37
C SER A 135 1.34 -13.22 1.71
N LEU A 136 1.74 -12.15 1.01
CA LEU A 136 1.07 -10.84 1.07
C LEU A 136 0.32 -10.58 -0.24
N THR A 137 -0.92 -10.12 -0.11
CA THR A 137 -1.68 -9.50 -1.21
C THR A 137 -2.14 -8.11 -0.80
N ALA A 138 -1.65 -7.06 -1.46
CA ALA A 138 -2.17 -5.70 -1.32
C ALA A 138 -2.97 -5.34 -2.57
N THR A 139 -4.18 -4.82 -2.37
CA THR A 139 -5.09 -4.54 -3.48
C THR A 139 -5.92 -3.27 -3.26
N THR A 140 -6.21 -2.56 -4.35
CA THR A 140 -7.20 -1.48 -4.40
C THR A 140 -8.51 -1.92 -5.05
N ALA A 141 -8.72 -3.23 -5.17
CA ALA A 141 -10.00 -3.83 -5.51
C ALA A 141 -11.08 -3.40 -4.51
N THR A 142 -12.32 -3.30 -4.98
CA THR A 142 -13.51 -3.10 -4.14
C THR A 142 -13.97 -4.39 -3.50
N ASP A 143 -13.65 -5.55 -4.07
CA ASP A 143 -14.04 -6.84 -3.53
C ASP A 143 -12.98 -7.92 -3.74
N ILE A 144 -12.95 -8.87 -2.79
CA ILE A 144 -12.19 -10.11 -2.86
C ILE A 144 -13.17 -11.29 -2.87
N GLY A 145 -13.13 -12.11 -3.92
CA GLY A 145 -14.04 -13.23 -4.14
C GLY A 145 -13.48 -14.58 -3.69
N PHE A 146 -14.37 -15.41 -3.15
CA PHE A 146 -14.09 -16.77 -2.66
C PHE A 146 -14.65 -17.88 -3.57
N GLY A 147 -15.21 -17.50 -4.72
CA GLY A 147 -15.98 -18.39 -5.60
C GLY A 147 -17.49 -18.33 -5.32
N ASP A 148 -18.29 -18.95 -6.19
CA ASP A 148 -19.75 -19.08 -6.06
C ASP A 148 -20.52 -17.78 -5.72
N ASN A 149 -20.03 -16.64 -6.24
CA ASN A 149 -20.58 -15.29 -6.01
C ASN A 149 -20.52 -14.81 -4.55
N ASN A 150 -19.62 -15.36 -3.75
CA ASN A 150 -19.31 -14.89 -2.40
C ASN A 150 -18.20 -13.84 -2.45
N TRP A 151 -18.50 -12.62 -1.98
CA TRP A 151 -17.63 -11.45 -2.09
C TRP A 151 -17.38 -10.85 -0.71
N PHE A 152 -16.11 -10.69 -0.38
CA PHE A 152 -15.68 -9.81 0.69
C PHE A 152 -15.53 -8.39 0.12
N SER A 153 -16.52 -7.55 0.37
CA SER A 153 -16.58 -6.18 -0.15
C SER A 153 -15.97 -5.17 0.82
N ALA A 154 -15.27 -4.18 0.26
CA ALA A 154 -14.84 -2.99 0.99
C ALA A 154 -16.04 -2.13 1.42
N PHE A 155 -17.19 -2.25 0.74
CA PHE A 155 -18.35 -1.39 0.97
C PHE A 155 -19.58 -2.19 1.39
N GLY A 156 -20.29 -1.67 2.39
CA GLY A 156 -21.49 -2.30 2.92
C GLY A 156 -21.20 -3.53 3.79
N ASP A 157 -22.24 -4.32 4.01
CA ASP A 157 -22.21 -5.50 4.87
C ASP A 157 -21.65 -6.72 4.14
N ASN A 158 -20.98 -7.59 4.88
CA ASN A 158 -20.49 -8.88 4.38
C ASN A 158 -21.16 -10.03 5.12
N ASP A 159 -21.45 -11.11 4.38
CA ASP A 159 -21.83 -12.39 4.96
C ASP A 159 -20.58 -13.23 5.25
N TYR A 160 -19.89 -12.93 6.35
CA TYR A 160 -18.61 -13.57 6.68
C TYR A 160 -18.68 -15.10 6.72
N LEU A 161 -19.81 -15.67 7.15
CA LEU A 161 -19.98 -17.11 7.26
C LEU A 161 -19.93 -17.84 5.91
N SER A 162 -20.30 -17.17 4.81
CA SER A 162 -20.23 -17.75 3.46
C SER A 162 -18.89 -17.54 2.75
N LEU A 163 -17.98 -16.72 3.31
CA LEU A 163 -16.64 -16.47 2.77
C LEU A 163 -15.66 -17.60 3.12
N ILE A 164 -15.99 -18.81 2.69
CA ILE A 164 -15.23 -20.05 2.94
C ILE A 164 -14.21 -20.33 1.83
N GLY A 165 -13.13 -21.04 2.16
CA GLY A 165 -12.10 -21.40 1.18
C GLY A 165 -11.05 -20.31 0.93
N THR A 166 -10.45 -20.30 -0.26
CA THR A 166 -9.30 -19.42 -0.57
C THR A 166 -9.72 -18.23 -1.45
N PRO A 167 -9.40 -16.98 -1.03
CA PRO A 167 -9.64 -15.81 -1.86
C PRO A 167 -8.81 -15.89 -3.14
N SER A 168 -9.44 -15.67 -4.29
CA SER A 168 -8.78 -15.87 -5.60
C SER A 168 -9.26 -14.92 -6.70
N VAL A 169 -10.29 -14.11 -6.42
CA VAL A 169 -10.87 -13.19 -7.40
C VAL A 169 -10.85 -11.78 -6.81
N PHE A 170 -10.57 -10.78 -7.64
CA PHE A 170 -10.53 -9.39 -7.26
C PHE A 170 -11.39 -8.59 -8.22
N ARG A 171 -12.23 -7.72 -7.67
CA ARG A 171 -13.15 -6.93 -8.47
C ARG A 171 -12.89 -5.45 -8.24
N PHE A 172 -12.84 -4.69 -9.32
CA PHE A 172 -12.57 -3.25 -9.31
C PHE A 172 -13.82 -2.51 -9.79
N GLU A 173 -14.84 -2.42 -8.94
CA GLU A 173 -16.08 -1.69 -9.24
C GLU A 173 -15.97 -0.22 -8.82
N THR A 174 -15.23 0.57 -9.60
CA THR A 174 -15.08 2.01 -9.39
C THR A 174 -15.52 2.77 -10.65
N LEU A 175 -16.22 3.89 -10.48
CA LEU A 175 -16.66 4.78 -11.57
C LEU A 175 -15.51 5.55 -12.24
N GLY A 176 -14.28 5.44 -11.74
CA GLY A 176 -13.08 6.08 -12.26
C GLY A 176 -11.86 5.16 -12.24
N THR A 177 -10.66 5.74 -12.21
CA THR A 177 -9.43 4.96 -11.99
C THR A 177 -9.42 4.42 -10.57
N PRO A 178 -9.20 3.11 -10.35
CA PRO A 178 -8.99 2.58 -9.02
C PRO A 178 -7.79 3.21 -8.32
N GLY A 179 -7.74 3.14 -6.98
CA GLY A 179 -6.62 3.65 -6.19
C GLY A 179 -5.27 3.11 -6.66
N ALA A 180 -4.19 3.83 -6.38
CA ALA A 180 -2.84 3.37 -6.71
C ALA A 180 -2.20 2.64 -5.53
N ILE A 181 -1.26 1.74 -5.84
CA ILE A 181 -0.32 1.17 -4.88
C ILE A 181 1.05 1.78 -5.15
N ILE A 182 1.64 2.41 -4.14
CA ILE A 182 2.98 2.99 -4.20
C ILE A 182 3.84 2.29 -3.17
N ASN A 183 5.01 1.79 -3.56
CA ASN A 183 5.99 1.20 -2.66
C ASN A 183 7.33 1.93 -2.76
N GLN A 184 7.76 2.50 -1.64
CA GLN A 184 9.08 3.10 -1.45
C GLN A 184 9.93 2.29 -0.46
N GLY A 185 9.36 1.29 0.21
CA GLY A 185 10.00 0.48 1.25
C GLY A 185 10.50 -0.88 0.76
N GLN A 186 10.81 -1.76 1.71
CA GLN A 186 11.31 -3.11 1.45
C GLN A 186 10.20 -4.13 1.71
N LEU A 187 9.51 -4.53 0.64
CA LEU A 187 8.45 -5.54 0.71
C LEU A 187 9.04 -6.92 0.46
N GLU A 188 9.56 -7.53 1.52
CA GLU A 188 10.09 -8.90 1.50
C GLU A 188 9.16 -9.87 2.26
N VAL A 189 8.66 -10.89 1.56
CA VAL A 189 7.94 -12.00 2.21
C VAL A 189 8.89 -13.16 2.53
N THR A 190 8.54 -13.96 3.53
CA THR A 190 9.33 -15.15 3.92
C THR A 190 9.54 -16.08 2.71
N PRO A 191 10.72 -16.70 2.51
CA PRO A 191 10.99 -17.55 1.36
C PRO A 191 9.94 -18.65 1.12
N GLY A 192 9.61 -18.89 -0.14
CA GLY A 192 8.56 -19.82 -0.58
C GLY A 192 7.14 -19.23 -0.63
N ASN A 193 6.97 -17.98 -0.20
CA ASN A 193 5.68 -17.27 -0.23
C ASN A 193 5.60 -16.25 -1.37
N ASN A 194 4.39 -15.79 -1.66
CA ASN A 194 4.12 -14.89 -2.78
C ASN A 194 3.87 -13.45 -2.31
N LEU A 195 4.18 -12.50 -3.19
CA LEU A 195 3.87 -11.09 -3.03
C LEU A 195 3.02 -10.63 -4.22
N THR A 196 1.83 -10.12 -3.94
CA THR A 196 0.88 -9.69 -4.97
C THR A 196 0.44 -8.25 -4.74
N LEU A 197 0.61 -7.38 -5.74
CA LEU A 197 0.18 -5.99 -5.73
C LEU A 197 -0.80 -5.77 -6.90
N LEU A 198 -2.06 -5.47 -6.61
CA LEU A 198 -3.11 -5.24 -7.61
C LEU A 198 -3.73 -3.85 -7.40
N GLY A 199 -3.37 -2.89 -8.24
CA GLY A 199 -3.83 -1.51 -8.11
C GLY A 199 -4.45 -1.00 -9.40
N GLY A 200 -5.10 0.17 -9.37
CA GLY A 200 -5.39 0.92 -10.59
C GLY A 200 -4.10 1.36 -11.30
N THR A 201 -3.07 1.64 -10.51
CA THR A 201 -1.69 1.93 -10.90
C THR A 201 -0.79 1.29 -9.85
N VAL A 202 0.37 0.76 -10.23
CA VAL A 202 1.33 0.22 -9.25
C VAL A 202 2.73 0.75 -9.51
N ILE A 203 3.30 1.45 -8.54
CA ILE A 203 4.64 2.06 -8.64
C ILE A 203 5.47 1.54 -7.47
N SER A 204 6.56 0.84 -7.73
CA SER A 204 7.53 0.42 -6.74
C SER A 204 8.88 1.05 -7.04
N THR A 205 9.29 2.05 -6.26
CA THR A 205 10.66 2.58 -6.21
C THR A 205 11.51 1.93 -5.12
N GLY A 206 10.88 1.23 -4.17
CA GLY A 206 11.52 0.32 -3.23
C GLY A 206 11.67 -1.12 -3.76
N GLU A 207 12.14 -2.03 -2.91
CA GLU A 207 12.41 -3.43 -3.23
C GLU A 207 11.12 -4.29 -3.13
N LEU A 208 10.96 -5.21 -4.08
CA LEU A 208 9.98 -6.29 -4.03
C LEU A 208 10.71 -7.64 -4.00
N ALA A 209 10.58 -8.39 -2.90
CA ALA A 209 11.29 -9.65 -2.70
C ALA A 209 10.35 -10.80 -2.26
N ALA A 210 10.44 -11.91 -2.99
CA ALA A 210 9.76 -13.17 -2.71
C ALA A 210 10.67 -14.35 -3.11
N GLN A 211 11.73 -14.57 -2.33
CA GLN A 211 12.72 -15.62 -2.60
C GLN A 211 12.02 -16.99 -2.67
N GLU A 212 12.33 -17.81 -3.68
CA GLU A 212 11.66 -19.12 -3.91
C GLU A 212 10.12 -19.02 -4.06
N GLY A 213 9.60 -17.83 -4.31
CA GLY A 213 8.18 -17.56 -4.47
C GLY A 213 7.90 -16.68 -5.69
N LYS A 214 6.66 -16.22 -5.79
CA LYS A 214 6.17 -15.48 -6.96
C LYS A 214 5.80 -14.05 -6.62
N ILE A 215 6.20 -13.13 -7.49
CA ILE A 215 5.75 -11.74 -7.48
C ILE A 215 4.72 -11.55 -8.59
N THR A 216 3.57 -10.96 -8.26
CA THR A 216 2.57 -10.51 -9.23
C THR A 216 2.29 -9.03 -9.02
N VAL A 217 2.53 -8.21 -10.02
CA VAL A 217 2.18 -6.78 -10.01
C VAL A 217 1.29 -6.50 -11.20
N ALA A 218 0.10 -5.97 -10.96
CA ALA A 218 -0.82 -5.63 -12.04
C ALA A 218 -1.49 -4.27 -11.80
N ALA A 219 -1.46 -3.42 -12.82
CA ALA A 219 -2.39 -2.33 -12.97
C ALA A 219 -3.69 -2.89 -13.58
N VAL A 220 -4.82 -2.63 -12.93
CA VAL A 220 -6.14 -3.16 -13.29
C VAL A 220 -7.07 -1.97 -13.52
N PRO A 221 -7.75 -1.87 -14.68
CA PRO A 221 -8.64 -0.75 -14.91
C PRO A 221 -9.88 -0.86 -14.01
N GLY A 222 -10.62 0.25 -13.86
CA GLY A 222 -11.97 0.16 -13.32
C GLY A 222 -12.85 -0.78 -14.13
N GLU A 223 -13.98 -1.20 -13.56
CA GLU A 223 -14.98 -2.06 -14.19
C GLU A 223 -14.46 -3.47 -14.55
N SER A 224 -13.39 -3.90 -13.87
CA SER A 224 -12.66 -5.12 -14.21
C SER A 224 -12.72 -6.16 -13.11
N LEU A 225 -12.81 -7.42 -13.51
CA LEU A 225 -12.64 -8.59 -12.68
C LEU A 225 -11.30 -9.26 -13.00
N VAL A 226 -10.50 -9.51 -11.97
CA VAL A 226 -9.23 -10.22 -12.06
C VAL A 226 -9.35 -11.52 -11.30
N LYS A 227 -9.18 -12.64 -11.99
CA LYS A 227 -9.12 -13.95 -11.37
C LYS A 227 -7.68 -14.45 -11.34
N ILE A 228 -7.20 -14.79 -10.14
CA ILE A 228 -5.94 -15.48 -9.93
C ILE A 228 -6.27 -16.95 -9.68
N THR A 229 -6.14 -17.77 -10.72
CA THR A 229 -6.18 -19.23 -10.53
C THR A 229 -4.83 -19.74 -10.06
N GLN A 230 -4.83 -20.88 -9.35
CA GLN A 230 -3.65 -21.49 -8.75
C GLN A 230 -2.44 -21.51 -9.70
N GLU A 231 -1.27 -21.25 -9.10
CA GLU A 231 0.07 -21.09 -9.69
C GLU A 231 0.48 -19.66 -10.10
N GLY A 232 -0.24 -18.60 -9.73
CA GLY A 232 0.27 -17.22 -9.91
C GLY A 232 0.27 -16.74 -11.36
N HIS A 233 -0.54 -17.38 -12.20
CA HIS A 233 -0.85 -16.91 -13.54
C HIS A 233 -2.15 -16.10 -13.48
N LEU A 234 -2.10 -14.83 -13.90
CA LEU A 234 -3.29 -14.03 -14.16
C LEU A 234 -4.08 -14.75 -15.26
N LEU A 235 -5.26 -15.26 -14.93
CA LEU A 235 -6.13 -15.93 -15.90
C LEU A 235 -7.41 -15.12 -16.04
N ASN A 236 -7.47 -14.40 -17.15
CA ASN A 236 -8.61 -13.61 -17.63
C ASN A 236 -8.86 -12.30 -16.85
N LEU A 237 -8.74 -11.18 -17.58
CA LEU A 237 -9.32 -9.90 -17.22
C LEU A 237 -10.73 -9.88 -17.82
N GLU A 238 -11.76 -9.96 -17.00
CA GLU A 238 -13.16 -9.93 -17.46
C GLU A 238 -13.80 -8.58 -17.08
N ILE A 239 -14.15 -7.77 -18.09
CA ILE A 239 -14.81 -6.48 -17.87
C ILE A 239 -16.30 -6.72 -17.61
N HIS A 240 -16.81 -6.24 -16.49
CA HIS A 240 -18.22 -6.33 -16.12
C HIS A 240 -18.80 -4.91 -15.96
N PRO A 241 -19.91 -4.56 -16.63
CA PRO A 241 -20.55 -3.27 -16.44
C PRO A 241 -21.15 -3.16 -15.03
N LEU A 242 -21.00 -1.98 -14.42
CA LEU A 242 -21.42 -1.69 -13.04
C LEU A 242 -22.91 -1.98 -12.80
N LEU A 243 -23.21 -2.60 -11.67
CA LEU A 243 -24.55 -2.59 -11.09
C LEU A 243 -24.71 -1.29 -10.28
N THR A 244 -25.67 -0.46 -10.67
CA THR A 244 -25.90 0.86 -10.09
C THR A 244 -26.64 0.75 -8.75
N ASP A 245 -25.96 1.05 -7.62
CA ASP A 245 -26.51 1.68 -6.39
C ASP A 245 -25.59 1.66 -5.13
N GLN A 246 -24.25 1.56 -5.24
CA GLN A 246 -23.36 1.68 -4.06
C GLN A 246 -22.61 3.01 -3.99
N GLN A 247 -22.44 3.52 -2.77
CA GLN A 247 -21.80 4.79 -2.42
C GLN A 247 -20.50 4.98 -3.20
N SER A 248 -20.47 5.99 -4.07
CA SER A 248 -19.29 6.32 -4.86
C SER A 248 -18.24 7.00 -3.98
N LEU A 249 -17.16 6.28 -3.68
CA LEU A 249 -15.90 6.92 -3.38
C LEU A 249 -15.20 7.28 -4.70
N THR A 250 -14.69 8.49 -4.79
CA THR A 250 -13.70 8.88 -5.80
C THR A 250 -12.33 8.63 -5.18
N PRO A 251 -11.55 7.64 -5.65
CA PRO A 251 -10.18 7.45 -5.17
C PRO A 251 -9.37 8.74 -5.33
N VAL A 252 -8.43 8.97 -4.40
CA VAL A 252 -7.51 10.11 -4.47
C VAL A 252 -6.67 9.99 -5.75
N GLN A 253 -6.53 11.09 -6.48
CA GLN A 253 -5.79 11.07 -7.74
C GLN A 253 -4.30 10.82 -7.50
N LEU A 254 -3.62 10.16 -8.45
CA LEU A 254 -2.21 9.78 -8.31
C LEU A 254 -1.28 10.94 -7.91
N PRO A 255 -1.38 12.16 -8.47
CA PRO A 255 -0.55 13.27 -8.02
C PRO A 255 -0.84 13.71 -6.59
N GLU A 256 -2.10 13.70 -6.16
CA GLU A 256 -2.48 14.04 -4.79
C GLU A 256 -2.03 12.96 -3.80
N LEU A 257 -2.07 11.69 -4.21
CA LEU A 257 -1.57 10.57 -3.43
C LEU A 257 -0.04 10.61 -3.27
N LEU A 258 0.68 11.07 -4.30
CA LEU A 258 2.15 11.16 -4.25
C LEU A 258 2.64 12.46 -3.62
N THR A 259 2.01 13.60 -3.88
CA THR A 259 2.54 14.92 -3.49
C THR A 259 1.67 15.67 -2.47
N GLY A 260 0.64 15.00 -1.94
CA GLY A 260 -0.31 15.57 -1.00
C GLY A 260 0.34 16.04 0.31
N PRO A 261 -0.28 17.01 1.01
CA PRO A 261 0.26 17.64 2.21
C PRO A 261 0.48 16.67 3.39
N ASP A 262 -0.22 15.53 3.40
CA ASP A 262 -0.13 14.50 4.44
C ASP A 262 0.89 13.39 4.11
N VAL A 263 1.43 13.37 2.89
CA VAL A 263 2.37 12.34 2.41
C VAL A 263 3.79 12.90 2.43
N GLY A 264 4.39 12.97 3.61
CA GLY A 264 5.72 13.56 3.85
C GLY A 264 6.93 12.82 3.24
N HIS A 265 6.70 11.90 2.28
CA HIS A 265 7.69 10.90 1.85
C HIS A 265 8.08 10.96 0.36
N ALA A 266 7.50 11.84 -0.44
CA ALA A 266 7.72 11.85 -1.90
C ALA A 266 8.68 12.94 -2.39
N THR A 267 9.87 13.06 -1.82
CA THR A 267 10.93 13.91 -2.43
C THR A 267 11.35 13.40 -3.82
N GLU A 268 11.02 12.16 -4.16
CA GLU A 268 11.35 11.51 -5.42
C GLU A 268 10.36 11.85 -6.55
N PHE A 269 9.18 12.38 -6.25
CA PHE A 269 8.12 12.59 -7.24
C PHE A 269 7.79 14.07 -7.39
N LYS A 270 7.41 14.48 -8.61
CA LYS A 270 6.99 15.84 -8.93
C LYS A 270 5.67 15.79 -9.68
N ASP A 271 4.64 16.42 -9.12
CA ASP A 271 3.38 16.66 -9.82
C ASP A 271 3.60 17.66 -10.97
N ASN A 272 3.15 17.28 -12.16
CA ASN A 272 3.21 18.12 -13.37
C ASN A 272 1.97 19.02 -13.53
N GLY A 273 0.91 18.79 -12.77
CA GLY A 273 -0.34 19.56 -12.82
C GLY A 273 -1.29 19.18 -13.95
N ASP A 274 -1.00 18.10 -14.68
CA ASP A 274 -1.80 17.56 -15.79
C ASP A 274 -2.33 16.14 -15.52
N GLY A 275 -2.25 15.68 -14.27
CA GLY A 275 -2.63 14.32 -13.87
C GLY A 275 -1.48 13.31 -13.97
N THR A 276 -0.30 13.73 -14.42
CA THR A 276 0.92 12.92 -14.48
C THR A 276 1.91 13.29 -13.38
N VAL A 277 2.77 12.34 -13.01
CA VAL A 277 3.80 12.55 -12.01
C VAL A 277 5.16 12.13 -12.54
N THR A 278 6.17 12.97 -12.40
CA THR A 278 7.54 12.64 -12.83
C THR A 278 8.39 12.17 -11.65
N LEU A 279 9.04 11.02 -11.78
CA LEU A 279 10.10 10.59 -10.87
C LEU A 279 11.35 11.45 -11.14
N GLN A 280 11.75 12.26 -10.16
CA GLN A 280 12.75 13.31 -10.29
C GLN A 280 14.13 12.79 -10.67
N ASP A 281 14.50 11.60 -10.20
CA ASP A 281 15.83 11.01 -10.46
C ASP A 281 15.95 10.35 -11.84
N SER A 282 14.84 9.88 -12.42
CA SER A 282 14.84 9.18 -13.71
C SER A 282 14.24 9.99 -14.85
N GLY A 283 13.47 11.04 -14.55
CA GLY A 283 12.67 11.79 -15.52
C GLY A 283 11.48 11.02 -16.09
N ILE A 284 11.16 9.85 -15.53
CA ILE A 284 10.05 9.01 -15.99
C ILE A 284 8.74 9.64 -15.55
N THR A 285 7.83 9.86 -16.50
CA THR A 285 6.49 10.36 -16.24
C THR A 285 5.56 9.16 -16.10
N LEU A 286 4.82 9.13 -15.00
CA LEU A 286 3.92 8.07 -14.58
C LEU A 286 2.48 8.56 -14.69
N GLU A 287 1.62 7.68 -15.21
CA GLU A 287 0.22 7.91 -15.44
C GLU A 287 -0.64 6.82 -14.81
N SER A 288 -1.93 7.11 -14.68
CA SER A 288 -2.94 6.13 -14.28
C SER A 288 -2.90 4.88 -15.20
N GLY A 289 -2.79 3.69 -14.61
CA GLY A 289 -2.73 2.43 -15.36
C GLY A 289 -1.30 1.92 -15.63
N ASP A 290 -0.29 2.66 -15.18
CA ASP A 290 1.11 2.25 -15.30
C ASP A 290 1.49 1.19 -14.24
N VAL A 291 2.47 0.38 -14.61
CA VAL A 291 3.28 -0.39 -13.66
C VAL A 291 4.73 0.06 -13.78
N ALA A 292 5.30 0.51 -12.67
CA ALA A 292 6.74 0.76 -12.54
C ALA A 292 7.29 -0.10 -11.40
N ALA A 293 8.41 -0.77 -11.61
CA ALA A 293 9.07 -1.55 -10.56
C ALA A 293 10.59 -1.39 -10.62
N LYS A 294 11.19 -1.21 -9.45
CA LYS A 294 12.62 -1.27 -9.18
C LYS A 294 12.90 -2.51 -8.32
N GLU A 295 14.07 -3.13 -8.52
CA GLU A 295 14.62 -4.19 -7.65
C GLU A 295 13.61 -5.30 -7.31
N VAL A 296 13.31 -6.16 -8.29
CA VAL A 296 12.38 -7.29 -8.16
C VAL A 296 13.16 -8.61 -8.05
N THR A 297 13.03 -9.29 -6.91
CA THR A 297 13.71 -10.56 -6.62
C THR A 297 12.69 -11.67 -6.34
N ALA A 298 12.52 -12.63 -7.26
CA ALA A 298 11.60 -13.77 -7.08
C ALA A 298 12.02 -15.00 -7.90
N GLU A 299 11.42 -16.16 -7.63
CA GLU A 299 11.49 -17.31 -8.54
C GLU A 299 10.77 -16.98 -9.87
N THR A 300 9.62 -16.31 -9.78
CA THR A 300 8.88 -15.83 -10.95
C THR A 300 8.29 -14.46 -10.65
N ALA A 301 8.43 -13.51 -11.58
CA ALA A 301 7.81 -12.20 -11.49
C ALA A 301 6.93 -11.96 -12.72
N THR A 302 5.65 -11.68 -12.49
CA THR A 302 4.66 -11.33 -13.51
C THR A 302 4.25 -9.89 -13.31
N LEU A 303 4.54 -9.02 -14.28
CA LEU A 303 4.16 -7.61 -14.26
C LEU A 303 3.22 -7.32 -15.44
N SER A 304 2.09 -6.66 -15.18
CA SER A 304 1.08 -6.32 -16.20
C SER A 304 0.59 -4.88 -16.04
N ALA A 305 0.84 -4.03 -17.04
CA ALA A 305 0.32 -2.66 -17.07
C ALA A 305 -0.86 -2.52 -18.05
N ASN A 306 -1.76 -1.58 -17.81
CA ASN A 306 -2.76 -1.18 -18.80
C ASN A 306 -2.26 -0.08 -19.74
N ASN A 307 -1.29 0.71 -19.27
CA ASN A 307 -0.69 1.79 -20.03
C ASN A 307 0.80 1.51 -20.25
N ASN A 308 1.70 1.97 -19.38
CA ASN A 308 3.13 1.71 -19.51
C ASN A 308 3.65 0.71 -18.48
N LEU A 309 4.51 -0.21 -18.91
CA LEU A 309 5.32 -1.05 -18.03
C LEU A 309 6.77 -0.55 -18.04
N THR A 310 7.26 -0.13 -16.89
CA THR A 310 8.61 0.41 -16.71
C THR A 310 9.39 -0.41 -15.69
N LEU A 311 10.57 -0.88 -16.07
CA LEU A 311 11.55 -1.45 -15.14
C LEU A 311 12.64 -0.40 -14.91
N VAL A 312 12.75 0.07 -13.67
CA VAL A 312 13.74 1.08 -13.29
C VAL A 312 15.04 0.34 -12.97
N GLU A 313 16.02 0.43 -13.86
CA GLU A 313 17.37 -0.08 -13.61
C GLU A 313 18.10 0.82 -12.60
N SER A 314 18.90 0.21 -11.73
CA SER A 314 19.73 0.88 -10.71
C SER A 314 21.06 1.40 -11.24
#